data_AF-A0A9W7C6T8-F1
#
_entry.id   AF-A0A9W7C6T8-F1
#
_cell.length_a   1.000
_cell.length_b   1.000
_cell.length_c   1.000
_cell.angle_alpha   90.00
_cell.angle_beta   90.00
_cell.angle_gamma   90.00
#
_symmetry.space_group_name_H-M   'P 1'
#
loop_
_entity.id
_entity.type
_entity.pdbx_description
1 polymer ?
#
loop_
_entity_poly.entity_id
_entity_poly.type
_entity_poly.pdbx_seq_one_letter_code
_entity_poly.pdbx_strand_id
1 'polypeptide(L)'
;MSASAAQKFRDELKKKNKSLTKSEALNPKTMIEMNRTSNGIKVIIDTLRGQLARLEAEIKADEKGKWEFDLVMGQLSNRKKDLQKRIQMNEEWAKQYDLKIGPFEETYDNMTASIGKTYENAKKGHARGLQVLQEEFGYHPAFKQKDDAFFAIPFKPL
;
A
#
# COMPACT_ATOMS: atom_id res chain seq x y z
N MET A 1 -4.02 -68.28 -64.98
CA MET A 1 -2.74 -67.86 -64.35
C MET A 1 -3.09 -67.22 -63.01
N SER A 2 -2.71 -67.72 -61.83
CA SER A 2 -1.46 -67.29 -61.19
C SER A 2 -1.07 -68.04 -59.89
N ALA A 3 -1.53 -69.28 -59.63
CA ALA A 3 -1.05 -70.05 -58.46
C ALA A 3 0.49 -70.25 -58.48
N SER A 4 1.08 -70.35 -59.66
CA SER A 4 2.54 -70.45 -59.87
C SER A 4 3.29 -69.15 -59.54
N ALA A 5 2.68 -67.98 -59.71
CA ALA A 5 3.34 -66.70 -59.45
C ALA A 5 3.47 -66.42 -57.94
N ALA A 6 2.43 -66.75 -57.17
CA ALA A 6 2.46 -66.63 -55.71
C ALA A 6 3.45 -67.60 -55.05
N GLN A 7 3.60 -68.81 -55.60
CA GLN A 7 4.59 -69.79 -55.14
C GLN A 7 6.01 -69.29 -55.40
N LYS A 8 6.28 -68.80 -56.62
CA LYS A 8 7.58 -68.22 -57.00
C LYS A 8 7.95 -67.01 -56.14
N PHE A 9 7.01 -66.12 -55.86
CA PHE A 9 7.23 -64.96 -54.99
C PHE A 9 7.56 -65.36 -53.54
N ARG A 10 6.87 -66.37 -52.99
CA ARG A 10 7.21 -66.91 -51.66
C ARG A 10 8.60 -67.55 -51.63
N ASP A 11 8.97 -68.28 -52.68
CA ASP A 11 10.27 -68.94 -52.75
C ASP A 11 11.40 -67.91 -52.94
N GLU A 12 11.17 -66.83 -53.69
CA GLU A 12 12.07 -65.68 -53.77
C GLU A 12 12.23 -64.96 -52.43
N LEU A 13 11.14 -64.72 -51.70
CA LEU A 13 11.19 -64.15 -50.35
C LEU A 13 11.97 -65.04 -49.38
N LYS A 14 11.76 -66.36 -49.43
CA LYS A 14 12.52 -67.32 -48.61
C LYS A 14 14.00 -67.32 -48.97
N LYS A 15 14.34 -67.24 -50.27
CA LYS A 15 15.74 -67.21 -50.74
C LYS A 15 16.43 -65.91 -50.33
N LYS A 16 15.72 -64.77 -50.40
CA LYS A 16 16.20 -63.45 -49.97
C LYS A 16 16.39 -63.36 -48.45
N ASN A 17 15.45 -63.91 -47.67
CA ASN A 17 15.62 -64.03 -46.22
C ASN A 17 16.77 -64.98 -45.83
N LYS A 18 16.97 -66.08 -46.57
CA LYS A 18 18.08 -67.00 -46.33
C LYS A 18 19.45 -66.36 -46.66
N SER A 19 19.53 -65.46 -47.64
CA SER A 19 20.74 -64.67 -47.92
C SER A 19 20.99 -63.55 -46.91
N LEU A 20 19.95 -62.96 -46.33
CA LEU A 20 20.08 -61.95 -45.26
C LEU A 20 20.68 -62.55 -43.96
N THR A 21 20.46 -63.84 -43.71
CA THR A 21 20.94 -64.49 -42.46
C THR A 21 22.43 -64.82 -42.40
N LYS A 22 23.21 -64.67 -43.49
CA LYS A 22 24.61 -65.16 -43.53
C LYS A 22 25.71 -64.13 -43.80
N SER A 23 25.40 -62.83 -43.98
CA SER A 23 26.44 -61.80 -44.05
C SER A 23 26.08 -60.42 -43.46
N GLU A 24 25.01 -60.31 -42.68
CA GLU A 24 24.67 -59.07 -41.95
C GLU A 24 24.78 -59.24 -40.42
N ALA A 25 25.54 -60.23 -39.95
CA ALA A 25 25.97 -60.23 -38.57
C ALA A 25 27.00 -59.10 -38.41
N LEU A 26 26.56 -57.95 -37.89
CA LEU A 26 27.43 -56.86 -37.44
C LEU A 26 28.62 -57.46 -36.68
N ASN A 27 29.83 -57.11 -37.07
CA ASN A 27 31.05 -57.51 -36.38
C ASN A 27 30.86 -57.23 -34.87
N PRO A 28 31.14 -58.18 -33.96
CA PRO A 28 30.98 -57.98 -32.52
C PRO A 28 31.62 -56.67 -32.01
N LYS A 29 32.73 -56.24 -32.63
CA LYS A 29 33.38 -54.95 -32.33
C LYS A 29 32.49 -53.75 -32.69
N THR A 30 31.89 -53.73 -33.87
CA THR A 30 31.00 -52.63 -34.30
C THR A 30 29.71 -52.61 -33.48
N MET A 31 29.20 -53.77 -33.05
CA MET A 31 28.06 -53.84 -32.13
C MET A 31 28.40 -53.28 -30.74
N ILE A 32 29.60 -53.55 -30.21
CA ILE A 32 30.07 -52.98 -28.94
C ILE A 32 30.23 -51.46 -29.05
N GLU A 33 30.82 -50.96 -30.14
CA GLU A 33 30.96 -49.52 -30.40
C GLU A 33 29.60 -48.84 -30.54
N MET A 34 28.67 -49.44 -31.28
CA MET A 34 27.31 -48.93 -31.44
C MET A 34 26.56 -48.89 -30.10
N ASN A 35 26.70 -49.92 -29.27
CA ASN A 35 26.12 -49.95 -27.92
C ASN A 35 26.73 -48.89 -27.00
N ARG A 36 28.04 -48.66 -27.07
CA ARG A 36 28.70 -47.60 -26.29
C ARG A 36 28.20 -46.22 -26.70
N THR A 37 28.12 -45.95 -28.00
CA THR A 37 27.61 -44.68 -28.54
C THR A 37 26.13 -44.50 -28.19
N SER A 38 25.31 -45.54 -28.32
CA SER A 38 23.90 -45.51 -27.94
C SER A 38 23.69 -45.23 -26.46
N ASN A 39 24.49 -45.86 -25.59
CA ASN A 39 24.46 -45.60 -24.15
C ASN A 39 24.92 -44.16 -23.83
N GLY A 40 25.95 -43.65 -24.50
CA GLY A 40 26.40 -42.26 -24.36
C GLY A 40 25.31 -41.25 -24.74
N ILE A 41 24.64 -41.48 -25.88
CA ILE A 41 23.51 -40.66 -26.33
C ILE A 41 22.37 -40.73 -25.31
N LYS A 42 22.05 -41.91 -24.78
CA LYS A 42 21.00 -42.09 -23.77
C LYS A 42 21.29 -41.27 -22.51
N VAL A 43 22.51 -41.34 -21.99
CA VAL A 43 22.93 -40.56 -20.79
C VAL A 43 22.80 -39.06 -21.04
N ILE A 44 23.19 -38.58 -22.23
CA ILE A 44 23.04 -37.17 -22.59
C ILE A 44 21.55 -36.78 -22.65
N ILE A 45 20.70 -37.60 -23.27
CA ILE A 45 19.25 -37.35 -23.33
C ILE A 45 18.64 -37.29 -21.93
N ASP A 46 19.01 -38.22 -21.05
CA ASP A 46 18.50 -38.25 -19.68
C ASP A 46 18.97 -37.02 -18.88
N THR A 47 20.21 -36.56 -19.11
CA THR A 47 20.75 -35.32 -18.53
C THR A 47 19.97 -34.09 -19.01
N LEU A 48 19.74 -33.98 -20.33
CA LEU A 48 19.00 -32.86 -20.92
C LEU A 48 17.54 -32.83 -20.45
N ARG A 49 16.91 -33.99 -20.30
CA ARG A 49 15.56 -34.09 -19.70
C ARG A 49 15.53 -33.60 -18.26
N GLY A 50 16.53 -33.97 -17.46
CA GLY A 50 16.68 -33.46 -16.09
C GLY A 50 16.85 -31.94 -16.04
N GLN A 51 17.65 -31.38 -16.96
CA GLN A 51 17.85 -29.94 -17.08
C GLN A 51 16.56 -29.22 -17.52
N LEU A 52 15.81 -29.77 -18.47
CA LEU A 52 14.52 -29.23 -18.90
C LEU A 52 13.51 -29.21 -17.76
N ALA A 53 13.36 -30.33 -17.04
CA ALA A 53 12.43 -30.41 -15.90
C ALA A 53 12.79 -29.40 -14.80
N ARG A 54 14.09 -29.17 -14.57
CA ARG A 54 14.57 -28.15 -13.64
C ARG A 54 14.23 -26.74 -14.13
N LEU A 55 14.50 -26.45 -15.40
CA LEU A 55 14.20 -25.15 -16.00
C LEU A 55 12.69 -24.85 -15.94
N GLU A 56 11.84 -25.84 -16.23
CA GLU A 56 10.38 -25.71 -16.11
C GLU A 56 9.94 -25.40 -14.67
N ALA A 57 10.58 -26.02 -13.67
CA ALA A 57 10.31 -25.72 -12.27
C ALA A 57 10.76 -24.30 -11.89
N GLU A 58 11.91 -23.86 -12.38
CA GLU A 58 12.43 -22.50 -12.17
C GLU A 58 11.50 -21.46 -12.82
N ILE A 59 11.07 -21.66 -14.07
CA ILE A 59 10.12 -20.78 -14.77
C ILE A 59 8.82 -20.66 -13.98
N LYS A 60 8.27 -21.78 -13.49
CA LYS A 60 7.03 -21.75 -12.69
C LYS A 60 7.20 -21.00 -11.37
N ALA A 61 8.37 -21.10 -10.74
CA ALA A 61 8.68 -20.35 -9.54
C ALA A 61 8.78 -18.84 -9.83
N ASP A 62 9.42 -18.47 -10.94
CA ASP A 62 9.56 -17.07 -11.37
C ASP A 62 8.21 -16.45 -11.76
N GLU A 63 7.35 -17.18 -12.46
CA GLU A 63 5.99 -16.73 -12.77
C GLU A 63 5.18 -16.43 -11.51
N LYS A 64 5.30 -17.30 -10.50
CA LYS A 64 4.70 -17.07 -9.19
C LYS A 64 5.30 -15.83 -8.51
N GLY A 65 6.63 -15.70 -8.52
CA GLY A 65 7.32 -14.55 -7.93
C GLY A 65 6.92 -13.23 -8.60
N LYS A 66 6.77 -13.22 -9.92
CA LYS A 66 6.29 -12.06 -10.68
C LYS A 66 4.87 -11.67 -10.27
N TRP A 67 3.98 -12.65 -10.15
CA TRP A 67 2.60 -12.40 -9.71
C TRP A 67 2.54 -11.80 -8.29
N GLU A 68 3.32 -12.35 -7.35
CA GLU A 68 3.40 -11.82 -5.99
C GLU A 68 3.97 -10.39 -5.97
N PHE A 69 4.98 -10.13 -6.79
CA PHE A 69 5.55 -8.80 -6.93
C PHE A 69 4.52 -7.79 -7.47
N ASP A 70 3.81 -8.14 -8.54
CA ASP A 70 2.76 -7.29 -9.13
C ASP A 70 1.64 -6.99 -8.12
N LEU A 71 1.27 -7.98 -7.29
CA LEU A 71 0.30 -7.80 -6.20
C LEU A 71 0.76 -6.74 -5.19
N VAL A 72 2.00 -6.86 -4.71
CA VAL A 72 2.57 -5.91 -3.74
C VAL A 72 2.69 -4.52 -4.35
N MET A 73 3.11 -4.41 -5.61
CA MET A 73 3.18 -3.14 -6.33
C MET A 73 1.79 -2.49 -6.47
N GLY A 74 0.75 -3.27 -6.74
CA GLY A 74 -0.63 -2.79 -6.74
C GLY A 74 -1.08 -2.24 -5.39
N GLN A 75 -0.79 -2.95 -4.31
CA GLN A 75 -1.10 -2.51 -2.94
C GLN A 75 -0.39 -1.20 -2.58
N LEU A 76 0.91 -1.11 -2.88
CA LEU A 76 1.71 0.09 -2.64
C LEU A 76 1.20 1.30 -3.44
N SER A 77 0.83 1.09 -4.71
CA SER A 77 0.25 2.13 -5.56
C SER A 77 -1.07 2.67 -4.99
N ASN A 78 -1.95 1.78 -4.52
CA ASN A 78 -3.19 2.17 -3.87
C ASN A 78 -2.94 2.93 -2.57
N ARG A 79 -1.99 2.47 -1.75
CA ARG A 79 -1.64 3.15 -0.50
C ARG A 79 -1.06 4.54 -0.75
N LYS A 80 -0.22 4.69 -1.77
CA LYS A 80 0.31 6.00 -2.19
C LYS A 80 -0.82 6.95 -2.58
N LYS A 81 -1.78 6.51 -3.40
CA LYS A 81 -2.94 7.33 -3.80
C LYS A 81 -3.77 7.76 -2.60
N ASP A 82 -4.02 6.85 -1.67
CA ASP A 82 -4.75 7.14 -0.43
C ASP A 82 -4.03 8.19 0.45
N LEU A 83 -2.72 8.03 0.65
CA LEU A 83 -1.92 8.99 1.40
C LEU A 83 -1.88 10.37 0.73
N GLN A 84 -1.77 10.42 -0.60
CA GLN A 84 -1.83 11.70 -1.34
C GLN A 84 -3.16 12.42 -1.15
N LYS A 85 -4.29 11.70 -1.18
CA LYS A 85 -5.61 12.27 -0.89
C LYS A 85 -5.68 12.82 0.53
N ARG A 86 -5.15 12.08 1.51
CA ARG A 86 -5.13 12.53 2.91
C ARG A 86 -4.28 13.78 3.11
N ILE A 87 -3.14 13.88 2.43
CA ILE A 87 -2.31 15.08 2.46
C ILE A 87 -3.08 16.28 1.91
N GLN A 88 -3.69 16.15 0.73
CA GLN A 88 -4.50 17.22 0.13
C GLN A 88 -5.64 17.66 1.06
N MET A 89 -6.38 16.72 1.62
CA MET A 89 -7.46 17.01 2.56
C MET A 89 -6.96 17.71 3.83
N ASN A 90 -5.80 17.30 4.36
CA ASN A 90 -5.19 17.95 5.52
C ASN A 90 -4.69 19.36 5.19
N GLU A 91 -4.12 19.59 4.02
CA GLU A 91 -3.70 20.92 3.58
C GLU A 91 -4.89 21.86 3.39
N GLU A 92 -5.99 21.38 2.81
CA GLU A 92 -7.25 22.12 2.71
C GLU A 92 -7.83 22.44 4.09
N TRP A 93 -7.81 21.45 4.99
CA TRP A 93 -8.29 21.63 6.36
C TRP A 93 -7.43 22.63 7.13
N ALA A 94 -6.10 22.57 7.02
CA ALA A 94 -5.18 23.52 7.64
C ALA A 94 -5.42 24.95 7.14
N LYS A 95 -5.61 25.13 5.83
CA LYS A 95 -5.96 26.45 5.27
C LYS A 95 -7.27 27.00 5.83
N GLN A 96 -8.28 26.15 6.00
CA GLN A 96 -9.55 26.58 6.61
C GLN A 96 -9.41 26.85 8.10
N TYR A 97 -8.58 26.08 8.81
CA TYR A 97 -8.29 26.28 10.21
C TYR A 97 -7.64 27.64 10.44
N ASP A 98 -6.59 27.99 9.68
CA ASP A 98 -5.92 29.29 9.79
C ASP A 98 -6.89 30.44 9.51
N LEU A 99 -7.82 30.26 8.58
CA LEU A 99 -8.77 31.30 8.17
C LEU A 99 -9.92 31.51 9.18
N LYS A 100 -10.30 30.49 9.94
CA LYS A 100 -11.45 30.53 10.87
C LYS A 100 -11.06 30.55 12.34
N ILE A 101 -10.00 29.83 12.71
CA ILE A 101 -9.58 29.64 14.11
C ILE A 101 -8.45 30.60 14.49
N GLY A 102 -7.54 30.93 13.58
CA GLY A 102 -6.54 32.00 13.82
C GLY A 102 -7.17 33.32 14.28
N PRO A 103 -8.20 33.85 13.60
CA PRO A 103 -8.94 35.03 14.06
C PRO A 103 -9.74 34.79 15.35
N PHE A 104 -9.94 33.55 15.76
CA PHE A 104 -10.71 33.22 16.96
C PHE A 104 -9.92 33.54 18.23
N GLU A 105 -8.60 33.34 18.21
CA GLU A 105 -7.71 33.74 19.30
C GLU A 105 -7.66 35.28 19.43
N GLU A 106 -7.53 35.99 18.31
CA GLU A 106 -7.55 37.45 18.29
C GLU A 106 -8.90 38.02 18.74
N THR A 107 -10.02 37.41 18.30
CA THR A 107 -11.36 37.83 18.77
C THR A 107 -11.56 37.53 20.25
N TYR A 108 -11.01 36.43 20.76
CA TYR A 108 -11.06 36.09 22.17
C TYR A 108 -10.29 37.09 23.05
N ASP A 109 -9.07 37.46 22.64
CA ASP A 109 -8.26 38.47 23.32
C ASP A 109 -8.94 39.84 23.30
N ASN A 110 -9.46 40.24 22.13
CA ASN A 110 -10.20 41.49 21.99
C ASN A 110 -11.45 41.53 22.88
N MET A 111 -12.18 40.42 22.96
CA MET A 111 -13.38 40.32 23.79
C MET A 111 -13.03 40.37 25.28
N THR A 112 -11.96 39.71 25.70
CA THR A 112 -11.45 39.75 27.09
C THR A 112 -10.97 41.16 27.47
N ALA A 113 -10.27 41.85 26.58
CA ALA A 113 -9.84 43.23 26.80
C ALA A 113 -11.04 44.20 26.90
N SER A 114 -12.08 44.00 26.08
CA SER A 114 -13.32 44.79 26.13
C SER A 114 -14.09 44.60 27.45
N ILE A 115 -14.12 43.36 27.97
CA ILE A 115 -14.70 43.06 29.28
C ILE A 115 -13.98 43.84 30.38
N GLY A 116 -12.64 43.87 30.37
CA GLY A 116 -11.84 44.65 31.34
C GLY A 116 -12.21 46.14 31.34
N LYS A 117 -12.31 46.75 30.15
CA LYS A 117 -12.72 48.16 30.01
C LYS A 117 -14.13 48.41 30.52
N THR A 118 -15.06 47.48 30.28
CA THR A 118 -16.44 47.58 30.77
C THR A 118 -16.49 47.62 32.29
N TYR A 119 -15.74 46.76 32.97
CA TYR A 119 -15.65 46.75 34.43
C TYR A 119 -15.02 48.03 34.99
N GLU A 120 -13.96 48.56 34.37
CA GLU A 120 -13.37 49.84 34.77
C GLU A 120 -14.35 51.00 34.62
N ASN A 121 -15.08 51.04 33.51
CA ASN A 121 -16.09 52.07 33.27
C ASN A 121 -17.24 51.98 34.27
N ALA A 122 -17.68 50.77 34.61
CA ALA A 122 -18.69 50.54 35.64
C ALA A 122 -18.22 51.02 37.03
N LYS A 123 -16.95 50.76 37.41
CA LYS A 123 -16.36 51.29 38.65
C LYS A 123 -16.35 52.82 38.68
N LYS A 124 -15.92 53.45 37.58
CA LYS A 124 -15.92 54.93 37.44
C LYS A 124 -17.33 55.51 37.46
N GLY A 125 -18.30 54.82 36.85
CA GLY A 125 -19.71 55.21 36.87
C GLY A 125 -20.31 55.12 38.27
N HIS A 126 -20.06 54.03 38.98
CA HIS A 126 -20.47 53.84 40.37
C HIS A 126 -19.90 54.93 41.30
N ALA A 127 -18.60 55.24 41.17
CA ALA A 127 -17.97 56.31 41.93
C ALA A 127 -18.60 57.69 41.65
N ARG A 128 -18.88 58.00 40.39
CA ARG A 128 -19.59 59.24 40.00
C ARG A 128 -21.02 59.28 40.53
N GLY A 129 -21.74 58.16 40.50
CA GLY A 129 -23.10 58.07 41.06
C GLY A 129 -23.12 58.39 42.55
N LEU A 130 -22.13 57.91 43.32
CA LEU A 130 -21.99 58.26 44.73
C LEU A 130 -21.71 59.74 44.96
N GLN A 131 -20.92 60.39 44.10
CA GLN A 131 -20.69 61.85 44.19
C GLN A 131 -21.96 62.63 43.94
N VAL A 132 -22.73 62.29 42.89
CA VAL A 132 -24.01 62.94 42.59
C VAL A 132 -24.99 62.77 43.75
N LEU A 133 -25.05 61.59 44.36
CA LEU A 133 -25.89 61.35 45.53
C LEU A 133 -25.48 62.24 46.73
N GLN A 134 -24.18 62.46 46.94
CA GLN A 134 -23.68 63.35 48.01
C GLN A 134 -24.04 64.81 47.74
N GLU A 135 -23.83 65.28 46.51
CA GLU A 135 -23.97 66.68 46.12
C GLU A 135 -25.43 67.12 45.99
N GLU A 136 -26.27 66.34 45.30
CA GLU A 136 -27.64 66.73 44.92
C GLU A 136 -28.71 66.24 45.90
N PHE A 137 -28.43 65.13 46.60
CA PHE A 137 -29.41 64.46 47.47
C PHE A 137 -29.00 64.39 48.93
N GLY A 138 -27.86 64.99 49.31
CA GLY A 138 -27.37 65.03 50.69
C GLY A 138 -27.04 63.65 51.27
N TYR A 139 -26.68 62.69 50.42
CA TYR A 139 -26.33 61.33 50.85
C TYR A 139 -25.11 61.34 51.77
N HIS A 140 -25.24 60.74 52.97
CA HIS A 140 -24.14 60.60 53.91
C HIS A 140 -23.49 59.20 53.78
N PRO A 141 -22.17 59.09 53.58
CA PRO A 141 -21.47 57.80 53.38
C PRO A 141 -21.67 56.75 54.50
N ALA A 142 -22.05 57.21 55.70
CA ALA A 142 -22.33 56.36 56.85
C ALA A 142 -23.62 55.52 56.72
N PHE A 143 -24.53 55.89 55.81
CA PHE A 143 -25.75 55.13 55.52
C PHE A 143 -25.56 54.07 54.42
N LYS A 144 -24.33 53.91 53.93
CA LYS A 144 -23.99 52.84 53.01
C LYS A 144 -24.18 51.49 53.69
N GLN A 145 -25.00 50.61 53.11
CA GLN A 145 -25.13 49.24 53.61
C GLN A 145 -23.78 48.52 53.45
N LYS A 146 -23.40 47.65 54.40
CA LYS A 146 -22.12 46.92 54.38
C LYS A 146 -21.90 46.14 53.08
N ASP A 147 -22.97 45.74 52.40
CA ASP A 147 -22.94 44.94 51.18
C ASP A 147 -23.03 45.78 49.90
N ASP A 148 -23.12 47.11 50.01
CA ASP A 148 -23.28 48.05 48.88
C ASP A 148 -21.92 48.44 48.24
N ALA A 149 -20.89 47.60 48.42
CA ALA A 149 -19.61 47.76 47.74
C ALA A 149 -19.76 47.28 46.29
N PHE A 150 -19.16 47.99 45.33
CA PHE A 150 -19.14 47.53 43.94
C PHE A 150 -18.39 46.17 43.86
N PHE A 151 -19.15 45.08 43.75
CA PHE A 151 -18.63 43.72 43.64
C PHE A 151 -18.70 43.29 42.17
N ALA A 152 -17.55 43.23 41.53
CA ALA A 152 -17.47 42.73 40.16
C ALA A 152 -16.09 42.11 39.96
N ILE A 153 -16.07 40.79 39.78
CA ILE A 153 -14.85 40.04 39.51
C ILE A 153 -14.71 39.99 37.98
N PRO A 154 -13.69 40.62 37.39
CA PRO A 154 -13.47 40.53 35.95
C PRO A 154 -13.27 39.08 35.56
N PHE A 155 -13.95 38.64 34.49
CA PHE A 155 -13.68 37.32 33.92
C PHE A 155 -12.21 37.26 33.48
N LYS A 156 -11.48 36.28 34.01
CA LYS A 156 -10.15 35.90 33.57
C LYS A 156 -10.21 34.45 33.13
N PRO A 157 -10.03 34.16 31.83
CA PRO A 157 -9.87 32.79 31.41
C PRO A 157 -8.54 32.22 31.96
N LEU A 158 -8.57 30.93 32.28
CA LEU A 158 -7.42 30.17 32.82
C LEU A 158 -6.35 29.97 31.75
#